data_AF-A0A7C5WED1-F1
#
_entry.id   AF-A0A7C5WED1-F1
#
_cell.length_a   1.000
_cell.length_b   1.000
_cell.length_c   1.000
_cell.angle_alpha   90.00
_cell.angle_beta   90.00
_cell.angle_gamma   90.00
#
_symmetry.space_group_name_H-M   'P 1'
#
loop_
_entity.id
_entity.type
_entity.pdbx_description
1 polymer ?
#
loop_
_entity_poly.entity_id
_entity_poly.type
_entity_poly.pdbx_seq_one_letter_code
_entity_poly.pdbx_strand_id
1 'polypeptide(L)'
;MRLLRSAFLIFGVFILVVFNLHVNTMAKEMSGSNCRNCHGEIYRKAINSPYQHRIVVDGCVICHRENQTGEEDFSTNELKLNINTPVSLKAFIIHIRHLKKDKRYKMEVLLEDEYGNTTRTVRNEVIPEKLPDLTGKIGTLNIISDVQVREVKKGPYVKAVLTWHTDAPATTSAEYMLKDSKGRPYFRSYRDLYSWDHKIELNRLRHKSIYSFRAKSEGLLGKSLTSKETTIDTSREIKGPDTTESSQPVVNKLKAFRIRGQDGLFLWVEADRPAYCNVRIEEIKEKTSKPMHKIRIDKYTTIDVCKGCHSFSVSHPVGMRAEGEHVRTPTDLPTIDNGIITCTSCHDPHGSKNPFLARIDFKADLCLKCHDNTIYRR
;
A
#
# COMPACT_ATOMS: atom_id res chain seq x y z
N MET A 1 28.81 61.23 6.72
CA MET A 1 28.06 60.17 6.01
C MET A 1 28.89 59.00 5.47
N ARG A 2 30.22 59.10 5.28
CA ARG A 2 31.05 57.96 4.81
C ARG A 2 31.43 56.95 5.90
N LEU A 3 31.65 57.37 7.15
CA LEU A 3 32.05 56.47 8.25
C LEU A 3 30.95 55.51 8.73
N LEU A 4 29.67 55.90 8.66
CA LEU A 4 28.55 55.04 9.02
C LEU A 4 28.30 53.89 8.03
N ARG A 5 28.66 54.05 6.74
CA ARG A 5 28.47 52.99 5.73
C ARG A 5 29.48 51.85 5.87
N SER A 6 30.70 52.14 6.31
CA SER A 6 31.74 51.12 6.51
C SER A 6 31.49 50.23 7.73
N ALA A 7 30.92 50.80 8.81
CA ALA A 7 30.56 50.03 10.00
C ALA A 7 29.43 49.02 9.72
N PHE A 8 28.45 49.38 8.89
CA PHE A 8 27.37 48.48 8.49
C PHE A 8 27.83 47.31 7.61
N LEU A 9 28.82 47.54 6.74
CA LEU A 9 29.39 46.49 5.88
C LEU A 9 30.20 45.46 6.69
N ILE A 10 31.01 45.91 7.65
CA ILE A 10 31.79 45.01 8.50
C ILE A 10 30.87 44.21 9.44
N PHE A 11 29.85 44.85 10.01
CA PHE A 11 28.87 44.17 10.86
C PHE A 11 28.00 43.17 10.08
N GLY A 12 27.63 43.50 8.84
CA GLY A 12 26.89 42.60 7.95
C GLY A 12 27.69 41.36 7.54
N VAL A 13 28.99 41.50 7.25
CA VAL A 13 29.88 40.36 6.96
C VAL A 13 30.12 39.50 8.20
N PHE A 14 30.29 40.12 9.38
CA PHE A 14 30.44 39.37 10.63
C PHE A 14 29.17 38.58 10.99
N ILE A 15 27.99 39.17 10.81
CA ILE A 15 26.71 38.47 10.96
C ILE A 15 26.60 37.33 9.95
N LEU A 16 26.92 37.53 8.68
CA LEU A 16 26.87 36.49 7.64
C LEU A 16 27.80 35.31 7.94
N VAL A 17 28.99 35.55 8.49
CA VAL A 17 29.94 34.50 8.87
C VAL A 17 29.43 33.74 10.11
N VAL A 18 28.93 34.45 11.13
CA VAL A 18 28.34 33.83 12.34
C VAL A 18 27.07 33.05 12.00
N PHE A 19 26.25 33.56 11.08
CA PHE A 19 25.02 32.91 10.62
C PHE A 19 25.33 31.66 9.80
N ASN A 20 26.33 31.69 8.91
CA ASN A 20 26.76 30.49 8.18
C ASN A 20 27.40 29.43 9.11
N LEU A 21 28.11 29.85 10.16
CA LEU A 21 28.60 28.95 11.20
C LEU A 21 27.45 28.30 12.00
N HIS A 22 26.41 29.08 12.35
CA HIS A 22 25.22 28.58 13.07
C HIS A 22 24.33 27.67 12.22
N VAL A 23 24.14 27.96 10.93
CA VAL A 23 23.30 27.14 10.03
C VAL A 23 23.97 25.79 9.76
N ASN A 24 25.30 25.75 9.62
CA ASN A 24 26.04 24.50 9.47
C ASN A 24 26.06 23.65 10.75
N THR A 25 26.06 24.26 11.95
CA THR A 25 25.91 23.50 13.20
C THR A 25 24.48 22.97 13.38
N MET A 26 23.45 23.76 13.05
CA MET A 26 22.04 23.32 13.15
C MET A 26 21.68 22.22 12.13
N ALA A 27 22.20 22.28 10.90
CA ALA A 27 21.99 21.23 9.90
C ALA A 27 22.65 19.89 10.32
N LYS A 28 23.77 19.94 11.05
CA LYS A 28 24.45 18.76 11.59
C LYS A 28 23.71 18.15 12.80
N GLU A 29 23.07 18.98 13.62
CA GLU A 29 22.23 18.53 14.74
C GLU A 29 20.89 17.89 14.32
N MET A 30 20.31 18.31 13.18
CA MET A 30 19.04 17.76 12.68
C MET A 30 19.14 16.34 12.12
N SER A 31 20.31 15.90 11.66
CA SER A 31 20.48 14.55 11.10
C SER A 31 20.62 13.45 12.17
N GLY A 32 21.22 13.75 13.34
CA GLY A 32 21.42 12.77 14.42
C GLY A 32 20.34 12.74 15.50
N SER A 33 19.48 13.75 15.60
CA SER A 33 18.41 13.84 16.63
C SER A 33 17.27 12.84 16.39
N ASN A 34 16.94 12.54 15.14
CA ASN A 34 15.85 11.62 14.80
C ASN A 34 16.15 10.14 15.18
N CYS A 35 17.41 9.69 15.09
CA CYS A 35 17.79 8.33 15.46
C CYS A 35 17.60 8.06 16.96
N ARG A 36 17.93 9.05 17.81
CA ARG A 36 17.84 8.92 19.28
C ARG A 36 16.41 8.75 19.79
N ASN A 37 15.42 9.29 19.09
CA ASN A 37 14.00 9.15 19.44
C ASN A 37 13.50 7.69 19.31
N CYS A 38 14.15 6.90 18.45
CA CYS A 38 13.80 5.49 18.24
C CYS A 38 14.83 4.53 18.85
N HIS A 39 16.12 4.86 18.83
CA HIS A 39 17.24 4.09 19.37
C HIS A 39 17.77 4.64 20.71
N GLY A 40 16.86 5.19 21.52
CA GLY A 40 17.20 5.85 22.79
C GLY A 40 17.91 4.94 23.79
N GLU A 41 17.62 3.63 23.78
CA GLU A 41 18.32 2.66 24.63
C GLU A 41 19.78 2.47 24.25
N ILE A 42 20.09 2.42 22.94
CA ILE A 42 21.47 2.30 22.44
C ILE A 42 22.24 3.55 22.84
N TYR A 43 21.66 4.73 22.63
CA TYR A 43 22.25 6.00 23.03
C TYR A 43 22.48 6.06 24.54
N ARG A 44 21.48 5.70 25.34
CA ARG A 44 21.57 5.67 26.81
C ARG A 44 22.65 4.70 27.29
N LYS A 45 22.78 3.53 26.68
CA LYS A 45 23.86 2.58 26.99
C LYS A 45 25.23 3.18 26.68
N ALA A 46 25.35 3.89 25.56
CA ALA A 46 26.62 4.48 25.15
C ALA A 46 27.10 5.58 26.10
N ILE A 47 26.23 6.52 26.45
CA ILE A 47 26.57 7.63 27.36
C ILE A 47 26.75 7.21 28.82
N ASN A 48 26.33 6.00 29.20
CA ASN A 48 26.47 5.46 30.55
C ASN A 48 27.57 4.39 30.66
N SER A 49 28.27 4.09 29.57
CA SER A 49 29.40 3.15 29.62
C SER A 49 30.61 3.81 30.29
N PRO A 50 31.39 3.09 31.13
CA PRO A 50 32.60 3.63 31.76
C PRO A 50 33.65 4.10 30.75
N TYR A 51 33.75 3.40 29.62
CA TYR A 51 34.60 3.80 28.49
C TYR A 51 33.71 4.13 27.30
N GLN A 52 33.69 5.40 26.91
CA GLN A 52 32.80 5.93 25.88
C GLN A 52 33.58 6.27 24.62
N HIS A 53 32.96 6.01 23.46
CA HIS A 53 33.44 6.55 22.20
C HIS A 53 32.76 7.90 21.95
N ARG A 54 33.49 9.01 22.13
CA ARG A 54 32.91 10.37 22.09
C ARG A 54 32.08 10.65 20.83
N ILE A 55 32.48 10.09 19.69
CA ILE A 55 31.76 10.23 18.41
C ILE A 55 30.27 9.82 18.47
N VAL A 56 29.90 8.88 19.35
CA VAL A 56 28.51 8.42 19.50
C VAL A 56 27.63 9.48 20.16
N VAL A 57 28.24 10.37 20.95
CA VAL A 57 27.57 11.53 21.53
C VAL A 57 27.39 12.62 20.47
N ASP A 58 28.36 12.77 19.57
CA ASP A 58 28.39 13.80 18.53
C ASP A 58 27.41 13.53 17.37
N GLY A 59 27.17 12.26 17.01
CA GLY A 59 26.11 11.90 16.05
C GLY A 59 26.18 10.48 15.48
N CYS A 60 25.03 9.83 15.32
CA CYS A 60 24.93 8.43 14.86
C CYS A 60 25.33 8.23 13.39
N VAL A 61 25.01 9.20 12.52
CA VAL A 61 25.27 9.14 11.06
C VAL A 61 26.74 9.25 10.69
N ILE A 62 27.61 9.57 11.66
CA ILE A 62 29.06 9.65 11.43
C ILE A 62 29.63 8.25 11.14
N CYS A 63 29.10 7.23 11.81
CA CYS A 63 29.55 5.85 11.66
C CYS A 63 28.54 4.95 10.94
N HIS A 64 27.25 5.29 10.97
CA HIS A 64 26.21 4.55 10.29
C HIS A 64 25.83 5.21 8.96
N ARG A 65 25.87 4.42 7.89
CA ARG A 65 25.29 4.79 6.60
C ARG A 65 23.89 4.20 6.50
N GLU A 66 22.89 5.05 6.30
CA GLU A 66 21.58 4.58 5.86
C GLU A 66 21.75 4.00 4.46
N ASN A 67 21.25 2.79 4.25
CA ASN A 67 21.15 2.26 2.90
C ASN A 67 20.20 3.17 2.12
N GLN A 68 20.73 3.90 1.15
CA GLN A 68 19.99 4.19 -0.07
C GLN A 68 19.89 2.86 -0.86
N THR A 69 19.21 1.85 -0.28
CA THR A 69 18.49 0.91 -1.14
C THR A 69 17.57 1.78 -1.95
N GLY A 70 17.68 1.66 -3.27
CA GLY A 70 17.34 2.69 -4.24
C GLY A 70 15.94 3.28 -4.09
N GLU A 71 15.72 4.31 -4.90
CA GLU A 71 14.43 4.89 -5.22
C GLU A 71 13.35 3.84 -5.53
N GLU A 72 12.84 3.16 -4.51
CA GLU A 72 11.47 2.72 -4.44
C GLU A 72 10.78 3.77 -3.59
N ASP A 73 10.34 4.80 -4.30
CA ASP A 73 9.20 5.65 -4.00
C ASP A 73 8.38 5.10 -2.81
N PHE A 74 8.64 5.63 -1.61
CA PHE A 74 7.73 5.50 -0.48
C PHE A 74 6.45 6.31 -0.79
N SER A 75 5.74 5.94 -1.85
CA SER A 75 4.31 5.84 -1.71
C SER A 75 4.09 4.84 -0.58
N THR A 76 3.62 5.34 0.55
CA THR A 76 2.90 4.48 1.48
C THR A 76 1.85 3.76 0.64
N ASN A 77 2.07 2.49 0.31
CA ASN A 77 1.11 1.64 -0.40
C ASN A 77 -0.07 1.35 0.54
N GLU A 78 -0.74 2.42 1.00
CA GLU A 78 -2.04 2.37 1.64
C GLU A 78 -3.01 2.01 0.53
N LEU A 79 -3.45 0.75 0.52
CA LEU A 79 -4.54 0.38 -0.35
C LEU A 79 -5.78 1.17 0.10
N LYS A 80 -6.09 2.23 -0.64
CA LYS A 80 -7.31 3.02 -0.54
C LYS A 80 -8.10 2.81 -1.82
N LEU A 81 -9.15 2.00 -1.72
CA LEU A 81 -10.05 1.74 -2.84
C LEU A 81 -11.34 2.51 -2.60
N ASN A 82 -11.78 3.26 -3.62
CA ASN A 82 -13.09 3.87 -3.66
C ASN A 82 -13.84 3.30 -4.85
N ILE A 83 -14.93 2.59 -4.59
CA ILE A 83 -15.75 1.93 -5.60
C ILE A 83 -17.11 2.60 -5.61
N ASN A 84 -17.55 3.04 -6.79
CA ASN A 84 -18.87 3.62 -7.01
C ASN A 84 -19.62 2.75 -8.02
N THR A 85 -20.85 2.35 -7.69
CA THR A 85 -21.68 1.65 -8.68
C THR A 85 -22.07 2.63 -9.79
N PRO A 86 -22.02 2.21 -11.08
CA PRO A 86 -22.39 3.07 -12.20
C PRO A 86 -23.91 3.22 -12.38
N VAL A 87 -24.70 2.53 -11.56
CA VAL A 87 -26.15 2.43 -11.68
C VAL A 87 -26.79 2.22 -10.30
N SER A 88 -28.00 2.75 -10.15
CA SER A 88 -28.87 2.59 -8.98
C SER A 88 -29.61 1.25 -9.06
N LEU A 89 -29.47 0.40 -8.04
CA LEU A 89 -30.08 -0.94 -7.99
C LEU A 89 -30.58 -1.25 -6.57
N LYS A 90 -31.58 -2.12 -6.44
CA LYS A 90 -32.11 -2.57 -5.14
C LYS A 90 -31.28 -3.69 -4.52
N ALA A 91 -30.80 -4.63 -5.33
CA ALA A 91 -30.05 -5.80 -4.87
C ALA A 91 -28.90 -6.11 -5.85
N PHE A 92 -27.68 -6.18 -5.33
CA PHE A 92 -26.49 -6.42 -6.13
C PHE A 92 -25.32 -6.91 -5.28
N ILE A 93 -24.29 -7.42 -5.96
CA ILE A 93 -23.05 -7.92 -5.40
C ILE A 93 -21.89 -7.18 -6.07
N ILE A 94 -21.01 -6.58 -5.27
CA ILE A 94 -19.79 -5.92 -5.75
C ILE A 94 -18.62 -6.87 -5.55
N HIS A 95 -17.79 -7.05 -6.59
CA HIS A 95 -16.54 -7.79 -6.50
C HIS A 95 -15.37 -6.84 -6.24
N ILE A 96 -14.73 -7.00 -5.09
CA ILE A 96 -13.63 -6.16 -4.66
C ILE A 96 -12.33 -6.96 -4.75
N ARG A 97 -11.57 -6.71 -5.81
CA ARG A 97 -10.32 -7.40 -6.15
C ARG A 97 -9.10 -6.77 -5.46
N HIS A 98 -7.95 -7.42 -5.60
CA HIS A 98 -6.65 -6.88 -5.18
C HIS A 98 -6.53 -6.66 -3.67
N LEU A 99 -7.27 -7.45 -2.88
CA LEU A 99 -7.16 -7.48 -1.43
C LEU A 99 -6.23 -8.63 -1.01
N LYS A 100 -5.29 -8.36 -0.11
CA LYS A 100 -4.45 -9.40 0.50
C LYS A 100 -5.30 -10.24 1.45
N LYS A 101 -5.21 -11.56 1.36
CA LYS A 101 -6.12 -12.49 2.05
C LYS A 101 -6.03 -12.43 3.58
N ASP A 102 -4.82 -12.24 4.08
CA ASP A 102 -4.44 -12.23 5.50
C ASP A 102 -4.56 -10.84 6.16
N LYS A 103 -4.75 -9.78 5.36
CA LYS A 103 -4.80 -8.40 5.87
C LYS A 103 -6.19 -8.00 6.35
N ARG A 104 -6.19 -7.10 7.34
CA ARG A 104 -7.39 -6.49 7.89
C ARG A 104 -7.68 -5.19 7.14
N TYR A 105 -8.93 -4.99 6.77
CA TYR A 105 -9.40 -3.82 6.05
C TYR A 105 -10.57 -3.17 6.79
N LYS A 106 -10.57 -1.84 6.84
CA LYS A 106 -11.71 -1.03 7.21
C LYS A 106 -12.54 -0.80 5.96
N MET A 107 -13.80 -1.20 5.99
CA MET A 107 -14.75 -1.02 4.90
C MET A 107 -15.85 -0.07 5.35
N GLU A 108 -16.03 1.02 4.62
CA GLU A 108 -17.11 1.98 4.79
C GLU A 108 -18.03 1.88 3.58
N VAL A 109 -19.33 1.68 3.83
CA VAL A 109 -20.35 1.56 2.80
C VAL A 109 -21.38 2.67 2.99
N LEU A 110 -21.69 3.35 1.91
CA LEU A 110 -22.66 4.43 1.83
C LEU A 110 -23.57 4.18 0.63
N LEU A 111 -24.88 4.19 0.84
CA LEU A 111 -25.81 4.20 -0.29
C LEU A 111 -26.34 5.61 -0.52
N GLU A 112 -26.59 5.95 -1.78
CA GLU A 112 -27.07 7.25 -2.23
C GLU A 112 -28.21 7.05 -3.23
N ASP A 113 -29.34 7.74 -3.05
CA ASP A 113 -30.44 7.70 -4.03
C ASP A 113 -30.14 8.57 -5.27
N GLU A 114 -31.08 8.62 -6.23
CA GLU A 114 -30.90 9.44 -7.44
C GLU A 114 -30.99 10.96 -7.20
N TYR A 115 -31.31 11.39 -5.97
CA TYR A 115 -31.42 12.80 -5.56
C TYR A 115 -30.28 13.25 -4.62
N GLY A 116 -29.34 12.35 -4.30
CA GLY A 116 -28.20 12.63 -3.43
C GLY A 116 -28.45 12.39 -1.93
N ASN A 117 -29.60 11.82 -1.55
CA ASN A 117 -29.84 11.45 -0.15
C ASN A 117 -29.02 10.21 0.20
N THR A 118 -28.22 10.32 1.26
CA THR A 118 -27.25 9.28 1.63
C THR A 118 -27.64 8.59 2.94
N THR A 119 -27.36 7.29 3.06
CA THR A 119 -27.53 6.56 4.33
C THR A 119 -26.52 6.99 5.37
N ARG A 120 -26.70 6.59 6.63
CA ARG A 120 -25.57 6.58 7.56
C ARG A 120 -24.49 5.63 7.03
N THR A 121 -23.23 6.05 7.09
CA THR A 121 -22.09 5.20 6.71
C THR A 121 -22.02 3.97 7.60
N VAL A 122 -22.14 2.79 6.99
CA VAL A 122 -21.95 1.51 7.66
C VAL A 122 -20.46 1.19 7.65
N ARG A 123 -19.86 0.97 8.83
CA ARG A 123 -18.43 0.70 8.98
C ARG A 123 -18.24 -0.71 9.52
N ASN A 124 -17.49 -1.53 8.79
CA ASN A 124 -17.16 -2.90 9.17
C ASN A 124 -15.67 -3.16 8.96
N GLU A 125 -15.09 -4.03 9.79
CA GLU A 125 -13.76 -4.59 9.55
C GLU A 125 -13.89 -5.93 8.85
N VAL A 126 -13.06 -6.18 7.84
CA VAL A 126 -13.06 -7.44 7.10
C VAL A 126 -11.63 -7.97 6.97
N ILE A 127 -11.49 -9.30 7.10
CA ILE A 127 -10.28 -10.04 6.76
C ILE A 127 -10.71 -11.04 5.69
N PRO A 128 -10.31 -10.88 4.42
CA PRO A 128 -10.88 -11.65 3.31
C PRO A 128 -10.82 -13.17 3.50
N GLU A 129 -9.75 -13.71 4.08
CA GLU A 129 -9.62 -15.15 4.34
C GLU A 129 -10.61 -15.69 5.38
N LYS A 130 -11.02 -14.85 6.35
CA LYS A 130 -11.96 -15.23 7.41
C LYS A 130 -13.43 -15.11 6.99
N LEU A 131 -13.70 -14.62 5.78
CA LEU A 131 -15.06 -14.47 5.28
C LEU A 131 -15.70 -15.84 4.97
N PRO A 132 -17.04 -15.95 5.14
CA PRO A 132 -17.75 -17.18 4.80
C PRO A 132 -17.64 -17.48 3.31
N ASP A 133 -17.40 -18.76 3.00
CA ASP A 133 -17.45 -19.28 1.62
C ASP A 133 -18.90 -19.52 1.21
N LEU A 134 -19.33 -18.88 0.11
CA LEU A 134 -20.67 -19.09 -0.44
C LEU A 134 -20.66 -19.81 -1.79
N THR A 135 -19.54 -20.36 -2.28
CA THR A 135 -19.49 -21.01 -3.61
C THR A 135 -20.62 -22.01 -3.85
N GLY A 136 -20.94 -22.87 -2.89
CA GLY A 136 -22.02 -23.86 -3.01
C GLY A 136 -23.44 -23.33 -2.79
N LYS A 137 -23.59 -22.05 -2.44
CA LYS A 137 -24.88 -21.39 -2.16
C LYS A 137 -25.27 -20.35 -3.23
N ILE A 138 -24.38 -20.07 -4.17
CA ILE A 138 -24.66 -19.17 -5.29
C ILE A 138 -25.29 -19.99 -6.43
N GLY A 139 -26.44 -19.53 -6.92
CA GLY A 139 -27.11 -20.15 -8.06
C GLY A 139 -26.30 -20.02 -9.35
N THR A 140 -26.40 -21.04 -10.21
CA THR A 140 -25.86 -20.98 -11.58
C THR A 140 -26.81 -20.20 -12.47
N LEU A 141 -26.29 -19.29 -13.29
CA LEU A 141 -27.06 -18.53 -14.27
C LEU A 141 -27.64 -19.44 -15.36
N ASN A 142 -28.96 -19.46 -15.54
CA ASN A 142 -29.62 -20.26 -16.59
C ASN A 142 -30.59 -19.47 -17.47
N ILE A 143 -31.11 -18.34 -17.00
CA ILE A 143 -32.17 -17.60 -17.69
C ILE A 143 -31.81 -16.11 -17.77
N ILE A 144 -32.04 -15.53 -18.96
CA ILE A 144 -32.20 -14.08 -19.17
C ILE A 144 -33.65 -13.86 -19.63
N SER A 145 -34.42 -13.06 -18.89
CA SER A 145 -35.81 -12.71 -19.18
C SER A 145 -36.04 -11.20 -19.24
N ASP A 146 -37.24 -10.80 -19.66
CA ASP A 146 -37.74 -9.42 -19.56
C ASP A 146 -36.83 -8.37 -20.23
N VAL A 147 -36.21 -8.76 -21.33
CA VAL A 147 -35.30 -7.92 -22.11
C VAL A 147 -36.10 -6.87 -22.87
N GLN A 148 -35.92 -5.60 -22.50
CA GLN A 148 -36.71 -4.51 -23.05
C GLN A 148 -35.96 -3.18 -23.09
N VAL A 149 -36.47 -2.27 -23.94
CA VAL A 149 -36.08 -0.87 -23.98
C VAL A 149 -37.01 -0.10 -23.06
N ARG A 150 -36.49 0.34 -21.92
CA ARG A 150 -37.30 0.98 -20.85
C ARG A 150 -37.51 2.47 -21.10
N GLU A 151 -36.52 3.16 -21.65
CA GLU A 151 -36.59 4.60 -21.91
C GLU A 151 -35.82 4.93 -23.19
N VAL A 152 -36.33 5.89 -23.95
CA VAL A 152 -35.62 6.55 -25.06
C VAL A 152 -35.89 8.03 -24.93
N LYS A 153 -34.83 8.78 -24.60
CA LYS A 153 -34.90 10.22 -24.37
C LYS A 153 -34.11 10.96 -25.43
N LYS A 154 -34.74 11.95 -26.07
CA LYS A 154 -34.05 12.82 -27.03
C LYS A 154 -33.48 14.04 -26.28
N GLY A 155 -32.23 14.34 -26.57
CA GLY A 155 -31.55 15.57 -26.16
C GLY A 155 -30.57 15.97 -27.25
N PRO A 156 -29.46 16.65 -26.91
CA PRO A 156 -28.34 16.88 -27.85
C PRO A 156 -27.81 15.59 -28.48
N TYR A 157 -27.99 14.47 -27.78
CA TYR A 157 -27.82 13.12 -28.27
C TYR A 157 -29.00 12.25 -27.81
N VAL A 158 -29.31 11.17 -28.54
CA VAL A 158 -30.30 10.21 -28.06
C VAL A 158 -29.67 9.29 -27.01
N LYS A 159 -30.41 9.07 -25.92
CA LYS A 159 -30.11 8.08 -24.90
C LYS A 159 -31.15 6.98 -24.88
N ALA A 160 -30.74 5.76 -24.58
CA ALA A 160 -31.66 4.65 -24.34
C ALA A 160 -31.27 3.91 -23.07
N VAL A 161 -32.26 3.54 -22.26
CA VAL A 161 -32.08 2.70 -21.07
C VAL A 161 -32.62 1.31 -21.37
N LEU A 162 -31.78 0.30 -21.23
CA LEU A 162 -32.15 -1.09 -21.43
C LEU A 162 -32.22 -1.80 -20.08
N THR A 163 -33.19 -2.71 -19.96
CA THR A 163 -33.36 -3.52 -18.76
C THR A 163 -33.64 -4.97 -19.09
N TRP A 164 -33.21 -5.86 -18.20
CA TRP A 164 -33.53 -7.29 -18.25
C TRP A 164 -33.38 -7.89 -16.85
N HIS A 165 -33.84 -9.13 -16.69
CA HIS A 165 -33.76 -9.89 -15.45
C HIS A 165 -32.99 -11.21 -15.64
N THR A 166 -32.34 -11.69 -14.58
CA THR A 166 -31.64 -12.98 -14.53
C THR A 166 -32.00 -13.79 -13.28
N ASP A 167 -32.00 -15.11 -13.42
CA ASP A 167 -32.32 -16.05 -12.33
C ASP A 167 -31.20 -16.22 -11.29
N ALA A 168 -30.02 -15.67 -11.57
CA ALA A 168 -28.86 -15.68 -10.68
C ALA A 168 -28.05 -14.39 -10.84
N PRO A 169 -27.30 -13.96 -9.81
CA PRO A 169 -26.50 -12.73 -9.90
C PRO A 169 -25.50 -12.80 -11.05
N ALA A 170 -25.59 -11.83 -11.96
CA ALA A 170 -24.80 -11.80 -13.17
C ALA A 170 -24.30 -10.39 -13.53
N THR A 171 -23.27 -10.32 -14.35
CA THR A 171 -22.76 -9.05 -14.87
C THR A 171 -23.77 -8.39 -15.82
N THR A 172 -23.66 -7.06 -15.91
CA THR A 172 -24.50 -6.25 -16.81
C THR A 172 -23.68 -5.84 -18.03
N SER A 173 -24.00 -6.39 -19.20
CA SER A 173 -23.44 -5.91 -20.46
C SER A 173 -24.42 -5.96 -21.62
N ALA A 174 -24.26 -5.03 -22.57
CA ALA A 174 -25.06 -4.96 -23.78
C ALA A 174 -24.15 -4.76 -24.99
N GLU A 175 -24.39 -5.58 -25.99
CA GLU A 175 -23.84 -5.44 -27.33
C GLU A 175 -24.91 -4.80 -28.21
N TYR A 176 -24.58 -3.74 -28.94
CA TYR A 176 -25.54 -3.05 -29.79
C TYR A 176 -24.90 -2.53 -31.08
N MET A 177 -25.65 -2.51 -32.17
CA MET A 177 -25.19 -2.00 -33.46
C MET A 177 -26.34 -1.38 -34.25
N LEU A 178 -26.00 -0.50 -35.18
CA LEU A 178 -26.99 0.02 -36.13
C LEU A 178 -27.42 -1.13 -37.06
N LYS A 179 -28.72 -1.35 -37.24
CA LYS A 179 -29.28 -2.55 -37.88
C LYS A 179 -28.76 -2.80 -39.30
N ASP A 180 -28.48 -1.74 -40.05
CA ASP A 180 -28.01 -1.81 -41.45
C ASP A 180 -26.49 -1.55 -41.61
N SER A 181 -25.76 -1.51 -40.49
CA SER A 181 -24.32 -1.24 -40.53
C SER A 181 -23.51 -2.51 -40.73
N LYS A 182 -22.52 -2.46 -41.62
CA LYS A 182 -21.47 -3.49 -41.77
C LYS A 182 -20.32 -3.35 -40.76
N GLY A 183 -20.44 -2.41 -39.83
CA GLY A 183 -19.43 -2.13 -38.81
C GLY A 183 -19.42 -3.15 -37.67
N ARG A 184 -18.43 -3.01 -36.78
CA ARG A 184 -18.37 -3.80 -35.54
C ARG A 184 -19.42 -3.30 -34.53
N PRO A 185 -19.98 -4.20 -33.70
CA PRO A 185 -20.91 -3.81 -32.65
C PRO A 185 -20.20 -3.00 -31.56
N TYR A 186 -20.96 -2.10 -30.96
CA TYR A 186 -20.58 -1.36 -29.76
C TYR A 186 -20.84 -2.21 -28.52
N PHE A 187 -20.00 -2.04 -27.50
CA PHE A 187 -20.11 -2.77 -26.24
C PHE A 187 -20.20 -1.78 -25.07
N ARG A 188 -21.13 -2.05 -24.17
CA ARG A 188 -21.22 -1.37 -22.87
C ARG A 188 -21.30 -2.42 -21.78
N SER A 189 -20.49 -2.28 -20.74
CA SER A 189 -20.48 -3.21 -19.61
C SER A 189 -20.19 -2.51 -18.29
N TYR A 190 -20.71 -3.08 -17.21
CA TYR A 190 -20.33 -2.76 -15.85
C TYR A 190 -19.53 -3.94 -15.30
N ARG A 191 -18.24 -3.70 -15.05
CA ARG A 191 -17.34 -4.70 -14.46
C ARG A 191 -17.54 -4.74 -12.96
N ASP A 192 -17.28 -5.91 -12.38
CA ASP A 192 -17.23 -6.12 -10.93
C ASP A 192 -18.55 -5.81 -10.18
N LEU A 193 -19.67 -5.72 -10.91
CA LEU A 193 -21.00 -5.54 -10.38
C LEU A 193 -21.92 -6.64 -10.93
N TYR A 194 -22.54 -7.38 -10.01
CA TYR A 194 -23.46 -8.48 -10.32
C TYR A 194 -24.83 -8.15 -9.76
N SER A 195 -25.89 -8.39 -10.52
CA SER A 195 -27.27 -8.15 -10.09
C SER A 195 -28.22 -9.16 -10.72
N TRP A 196 -29.45 -9.21 -10.22
CA TRP A 196 -30.56 -9.96 -10.82
C TRP A 196 -31.32 -9.07 -11.81
N ASP A 197 -31.56 -7.83 -11.40
CA ASP A 197 -32.13 -6.80 -12.25
C ASP A 197 -31.02 -5.97 -12.87
N HIS A 198 -31.10 -5.80 -14.18
CA HIS A 198 -30.08 -5.12 -14.95
C HIS A 198 -30.66 -3.83 -15.53
N LYS A 199 -29.88 -2.75 -15.44
CA LYS A 199 -30.18 -1.45 -16.03
C LYS A 199 -28.89 -0.95 -16.65
N ILE A 200 -28.88 -0.63 -17.94
CA ILE A 200 -27.71 -0.08 -18.62
C ILE A 200 -28.12 1.11 -19.49
N GLU A 201 -27.37 2.20 -19.38
CA GLU A 201 -27.60 3.41 -20.19
C GLU A 201 -26.69 3.41 -21.42
N LEU A 202 -27.31 3.44 -22.60
CA LEU A 202 -26.65 3.68 -23.87
C LEU A 202 -26.71 5.16 -24.21
N ASN A 203 -25.54 5.74 -24.46
CA ASN A 203 -25.37 7.15 -24.76
C ASN A 203 -24.91 7.34 -26.21
N ARG A 204 -25.14 8.54 -26.75
CA ARG A 204 -24.68 8.97 -28.09
C ARG A 204 -25.28 8.15 -29.24
N LEU A 205 -26.55 7.75 -29.12
CA LEU A 205 -27.26 7.12 -30.21
C LEU A 205 -27.68 8.16 -31.26
N ARG A 206 -27.71 7.75 -32.54
CA ARG A 206 -28.16 8.59 -33.65
C ARG A 206 -29.68 8.77 -33.58
N HIS A 207 -30.16 9.96 -33.92
CA HIS A 207 -31.59 10.22 -34.06
C HIS A 207 -32.20 9.40 -35.21
N LYS A 208 -33.48 9.03 -35.08
CA LYS A 208 -34.28 8.38 -36.14
C LYS A 208 -33.57 7.17 -36.77
N SER A 209 -32.98 6.33 -35.93
CA SER A 209 -32.16 5.18 -36.32
C SER A 209 -32.63 3.94 -35.58
N ILE A 210 -32.50 2.77 -36.21
CA ILE A 210 -32.83 1.48 -35.61
C ILE A 210 -31.53 0.77 -35.23
N TYR A 211 -31.40 0.43 -33.96
CA TYR A 211 -30.31 -0.38 -33.45
C TYR A 211 -30.82 -1.78 -33.11
N SER A 212 -30.01 -2.81 -33.35
CA SER A 212 -30.17 -4.12 -32.73
C SER A 212 -29.32 -4.19 -31.47
N PHE A 213 -29.79 -4.87 -30.43
CA PHE A 213 -29.01 -5.14 -29.23
C PHE A 213 -29.25 -6.55 -28.69
N ARG A 214 -28.24 -7.04 -27.95
CA ARG A 214 -28.29 -8.28 -27.18
C ARG A 214 -27.73 -8.02 -25.79
N ALA A 215 -28.47 -8.41 -24.77
CA ALA A 215 -27.99 -8.43 -23.40
C ALA A 215 -27.04 -9.64 -23.23
N LYS A 216 -25.90 -9.40 -22.59
CA LYS A 216 -24.90 -10.41 -22.25
C LYS A 216 -24.66 -10.36 -20.74
N SER A 217 -24.82 -11.49 -20.08
CA SER A 217 -24.67 -11.60 -18.63
C SER A 217 -23.85 -12.82 -18.27
N GLU A 218 -22.85 -12.62 -17.43
CA GLU A 218 -21.98 -13.67 -16.90
C GLU A 218 -22.23 -13.83 -15.41
N GLY A 219 -22.63 -15.04 -14.99
CA GLY A 219 -22.89 -15.36 -13.59
C GLY A 219 -21.59 -15.40 -12.77
N LEU A 220 -21.72 -15.35 -11.46
CA LEU A 220 -20.59 -15.47 -10.54
C LEU A 220 -19.78 -16.76 -10.67
N LEU A 221 -20.32 -17.81 -11.31
CA LEU A 221 -19.60 -19.08 -11.56
C LEU A 221 -19.01 -19.16 -12.98
N GLY A 222 -18.97 -18.05 -13.73
CA GLY A 222 -18.35 -17.93 -15.06
C GLY A 222 -19.22 -18.41 -16.23
N LYS A 223 -20.44 -18.89 -15.98
CA LYS A 223 -21.39 -19.22 -17.06
C LYS A 223 -21.97 -17.95 -17.65
N SER A 224 -21.89 -17.81 -18.97
CA SER A 224 -22.38 -16.64 -19.71
C SER A 224 -23.60 -16.98 -20.56
N LEU A 225 -24.57 -16.06 -20.60
CA LEU A 225 -25.76 -16.13 -21.43
C LEU A 225 -25.87 -14.88 -22.30
N THR A 226 -26.52 -15.04 -23.45
CA THR A 226 -26.85 -13.95 -24.38
C THR A 226 -28.34 -13.99 -24.68
N SER A 227 -29.01 -12.85 -24.61
CA SER A 227 -30.43 -12.75 -24.95
C SER A 227 -30.69 -12.94 -26.43
N LYS A 228 -31.97 -13.13 -26.77
CA LYS A 228 -32.44 -12.89 -28.15
C LYS A 228 -32.19 -11.44 -28.53
N GLU A 229 -32.01 -11.22 -29.83
CA GLU A 229 -31.86 -9.88 -30.38
C GLU A 229 -33.15 -9.08 -30.24
N THR A 230 -33.02 -7.83 -29.80
CA THR A 230 -34.12 -6.87 -29.65
C THR A 230 -33.75 -5.56 -30.34
N THR A 231 -34.75 -4.78 -30.75
CA THR A 231 -34.54 -3.52 -31.47
C THR A 231 -34.77 -2.30 -30.59
N ILE A 232 -33.94 -1.28 -30.76
CA ILE A 232 -34.11 0.07 -30.21
C ILE A 232 -34.48 0.99 -31.37
N ASP A 233 -35.68 1.57 -31.31
CA ASP A 233 -36.12 2.59 -32.26
C ASP A 233 -35.93 3.99 -31.66
N THR A 234 -34.93 4.73 -32.15
CA THR A 234 -34.65 6.10 -31.66
C THR A 234 -35.51 7.18 -32.33
N SER A 235 -36.45 6.80 -33.20
CA SER A 235 -37.41 7.72 -33.80
C SER A 235 -38.52 8.13 -32.83
N ARG A 236 -38.86 7.25 -31.88
CA ARG A 236 -39.91 7.45 -30.86
C ARG A 236 -39.29 7.69 -29.49
N GLU A 237 -39.89 8.57 -28.71
CA GLU A 237 -39.53 8.67 -27.29
C GLU A 237 -40.31 7.65 -26.50
N ILE A 238 -39.63 7.06 -25.52
CA ILE A 238 -40.26 6.18 -24.53
C ILE A 238 -40.00 6.87 -23.21
N LYS A 239 -41.06 7.37 -22.56
CA LYS A 239 -40.94 7.96 -21.22
C LYS A 239 -40.59 6.87 -20.23
N GLY A 240 -39.50 7.08 -19.49
CA GLY A 240 -39.19 6.26 -18.33
C GLY A 240 -40.24 6.45 -17.23
N PRO A 241 -40.23 5.59 -16.20
CA PRO A 241 -41.12 5.76 -15.06
C PRO A 241 -40.78 7.05 -14.31
N ASP A 242 -41.82 7.77 -13.86
CA ASP A 242 -41.67 8.95 -13.00
C ASP A 242 -41.07 8.52 -11.66
N THR A 243 -39.81 8.86 -11.42
CA THR A 243 -39.21 8.75 -10.09
C THR A 243 -39.68 9.96 -9.28
N THR A 244 -40.51 9.73 -8.27
CA THR A 244 -41.19 10.79 -7.50
C THR A 244 -40.93 10.73 -6.00
N GLU A 245 -40.27 9.69 -5.49
CA GLU A 245 -40.01 9.54 -4.07
C GLU A 245 -38.52 9.72 -3.75
N SER A 246 -38.20 10.93 -3.27
CA SER A 246 -36.91 11.28 -2.69
C SER A 246 -36.95 10.98 -1.19
N SER A 247 -36.24 9.94 -0.77
CA SER A 247 -35.99 9.71 0.65
C SER A 247 -34.73 8.91 0.85
N GLN A 248 -34.12 9.07 2.02
CA GLN A 248 -32.91 8.37 2.41
C GLN A 248 -33.07 6.84 2.22
N PRO A 249 -32.15 6.17 1.50
CA PRO A 249 -32.22 4.72 1.33
C PRO A 249 -31.99 3.99 2.67
N VAL A 250 -32.52 2.78 2.78
CA VAL A 250 -32.33 1.90 3.95
C VAL A 250 -31.62 0.63 3.52
N VAL A 251 -30.53 0.29 4.21
CA VAL A 251 -29.78 -0.94 3.98
C VAL A 251 -30.53 -2.11 4.63
N ASN A 252 -31.11 -2.99 3.81
CA ASN A 252 -31.78 -4.21 4.28
C ASN A 252 -30.78 -5.33 4.56
N LYS A 253 -29.71 -5.41 3.75
CA LYS A 253 -28.70 -6.46 3.87
C LYS A 253 -27.35 -5.95 3.42
N LEU A 254 -26.33 -6.20 4.24
CA LEU A 254 -24.94 -5.93 3.90
C LEU A 254 -24.08 -7.10 4.39
N LYS A 255 -23.54 -7.89 3.46
CA LYS A 255 -22.77 -9.09 3.81
C LYS A 255 -21.56 -9.27 2.92
N ALA A 256 -20.38 -9.32 3.53
CA ALA A 256 -19.15 -9.70 2.85
C ALA A 256 -18.98 -11.23 2.85
N PHE A 257 -18.50 -11.79 1.75
CA PHE A 257 -18.25 -13.22 1.59
C PHE A 257 -17.14 -13.47 0.55
N ARG A 258 -16.71 -14.73 0.43
CA ARG A 258 -15.75 -15.17 -0.60
C ARG A 258 -16.34 -16.26 -1.49
N ILE A 259 -15.79 -16.37 -2.70
CA ILE A 259 -16.07 -17.45 -3.64
C ILE A 259 -14.74 -18.16 -3.93
N ARG A 260 -14.69 -19.46 -3.67
CA ARG A 260 -13.53 -20.31 -3.98
C ARG A 260 -13.10 -20.14 -5.44
N GLY A 261 -11.80 -19.92 -5.63
CA GLY A 261 -11.21 -19.73 -6.96
C GLY A 261 -11.26 -18.30 -7.50
N GLN A 262 -11.90 -17.36 -6.79
CA GLN A 262 -11.90 -15.94 -7.16
C GLN A 262 -11.08 -15.10 -6.18
N ASP A 263 -10.34 -14.14 -6.71
CA ASP A 263 -9.53 -13.20 -5.92
C ASP A 263 -10.41 -12.18 -5.19
N GLY A 264 -9.94 -11.66 -4.05
CA GLY A 264 -10.63 -10.61 -3.31
C GLY A 264 -11.86 -11.06 -2.52
N LEU A 265 -12.83 -10.16 -2.34
CA LEU A 265 -14.08 -10.41 -1.62
C LEU A 265 -15.30 -9.95 -2.41
N PHE A 266 -16.47 -10.45 -2.04
CA PHE A 266 -17.75 -10.07 -2.60
C PHE A 266 -18.61 -9.40 -1.53
N LEU A 267 -19.22 -8.27 -1.87
CA LEU A 267 -20.08 -7.51 -0.98
C LEU A 267 -21.51 -7.58 -1.49
N TRP A 268 -22.36 -8.32 -0.80
CA TRP A 268 -23.80 -8.36 -1.03
C TRP A 268 -24.47 -7.14 -0.41
N VAL A 269 -25.21 -6.39 -1.21
CA VAL A 269 -25.97 -5.21 -0.79
C VAL A 269 -27.43 -5.36 -1.22
N GLU A 270 -28.36 -5.21 -0.29
CA GLU A 270 -29.80 -5.02 -0.57
C GLU A 270 -30.31 -3.76 0.14
N ALA A 271 -31.14 -3.00 -0.56
CA ALA A 271 -31.78 -1.80 -0.08
C ALA A 271 -33.30 -1.84 -0.32
N ASP A 272 -34.05 -0.99 0.38
CA ASP A 272 -35.50 -0.82 0.20
C ASP A 272 -35.86 -0.22 -1.18
N ARG A 273 -34.95 0.61 -1.71
CA ARG A 273 -35.09 1.34 -2.98
C ARG A 273 -33.81 1.29 -3.83
N PRO A 274 -33.90 1.60 -5.14
CA PRO A 274 -32.71 1.68 -5.98
C PRO A 274 -31.75 2.74 -5.44
N ALA A 275 -30.49 2.35 -5.22
CA ALA A 275 -29.47 3.27 -4.75
C ALA A 275 -28.12 2.99 -5.41
N TYR A 276 -27.32 4.03 -5.57
CA TYR A 276 -25.89 3.93 -5.81
C TYR A 276 -25.19 3.45 -4.55
N CYS A 277 -24.06 2.76 -4.70
CA CYS A 277 -23.25 2.33 -3.58
C CYS A 277 -21.83 2.85 -3.73
N ASN A 278 -21.39 3.59 -2.73
CA ASN A 278 -20.02 3.97 -2.52
C ASN A 278 -19.41 3.03 -1.46
N VAL A 279 -18.30 2.38 -1.83
CA VAL A 279 -17.53 1.53 -0.92
C VAL A 279 -16.12 2.10 -0.84
N ARG A 280 -15.72 2.49 0.37
CA ARG A 280 -14.36 2.88 0.69
C ARG A 280 -13.69 1.78 1.50
N ILE A 281 -12.56 1.29 1.01
CA ILE A 281 -11.77 0.27 1.70
C ILE A 281 -10.36 0.79 1.95
N GLU A 282 -9.92 0.63 3.20
CA GLU A 282 -8.60 1.05 3.66
C GLU A 282 -7.94 -0.10 4.42
N GLU A 283 -6.70 -0.43 4.10
CA GLU A 283 -5.93 -1.42 4.88
C GLU A 283 -5.71 -0.91 6.31
N ILE A 284 -6.16 -1.68 7.30
CA ILE A 284 -5.88 -1.41 8.71
C ILE A 284 -4.47 -1.89 8.97
N LYS A 285 -3.56 -0.95 9.21
CA LYS A 285 -2.22 -1.26 9.72
C LYS A 285 -2.37 -1.93 11.07
N GLU A 286 -2.02 -3.21 11.16
CA GLU A 286 -1.58 -3.74 12.44
C GLU A 286 -0.41 -2.87 12.91
N LYS A 287 -0.34 -2.53 14.19
CA LYS A 287 0.82 -1.83 14.76
C LYS A 287 2.04 -2.76 14.73
N THR A 288 2.55 -3.07 13.55
CA THR A 288 3.89 -3.61 13.38
C THR A 288 4.86 -2.46 13.59
N SER A 289 5.87 -2.72 14.43
CA SER A 289 6.93 -1.81 14.86
C SER A 289 7.38 -0.79 13.79
N LYS A 290 7.65 0.44 14.25
CA LYS A 290 8.22 1.61 13.55
C LYS A 290 9.07 1.26 12.30
N PRO A 291 9.08 2.11 11.24
CA PRO A 291 9.89 1.88 10.04
C PRO A 291 11.34 1.61 10.45
N MET A 292 11.81 0.39 10.18
CA MET A 292 13.15 -0.05 10.52
C MET A 292 14.02 0.15 9.28
N HIS A 293 14.79 1.24 9.25
CA HIS A 293 15.86 1.37 8.26
C HIS A 293 16.92 0.31 8.57
N LYS A 294 17.30 -0.50 7.58
CA LYS A 294 18.38 -1.49 7.77
C LYS A 294 19.72 -0.76 7.74
N ILE A 295 20.34 -0.61 8.89
CA ILE A 295 21.76 -0.24 8.98
C ILE A 295 22.56 -1.41 8.43
N ARG A 296 23.34 -1.19 7.37
CA ARG A 296 24.19 -2.22 6.80
C ARG A 296 25.41 -2.41 7.70
N ILE A 297 25.62 -3.64 8.20
CA ILE A 297 26.84 -4.02 8.89
C ILE A 297 27.75 -4.65 7.82
N ASP A 298 28.77 -3.91 7.40
CA ASP A 298 29.67 -4.29 6.32
C ASP A 298 31.07 -3.71 6.57
N LYS A 299 32.01 -3.95 5.65
CA LYS A 299 33.39 -3.48 5.76
C LYS A 299 33.50 -1.96 6.00
N TYR A 300 32.59 -1.18 5.41
CA TYR A 300 32.60 0.26 5.56
C TYR A 300 32.30 0.68 7.00
N THR A 301 31.18 0.19 7.56
CA THR A 301 30.74 0.55 8.92
C THR A 301 31.57 -0.10 10.04
N THR A 302 32.39 -1.10 9.72
CA THR A 302 33.14 -1.89 10.71
C THR A 302 34.66 -1.78 10.61
N ILE A 303 35.19 -1.23 9.51
CA ILE A 303 36.64 -1.05 9.27
C ILE A 303 36.93 0.34 8.71
N ASP A 304 36.34 0.69 7.57
CA ASP A 304 36.80 1.85 6.79
C ASP A 304 36.45 3.18 7.48
N VAL A 305 35.28 3.27 8.12
CA VAL A 305 34.88 4.47 8.87
C VAL A 305 35.79 4.74 10.07
N CYS A 306 36.27 3.68 10.73
CA CYS A 306 37.19 3.79 11.86
C CYS A 306 38.54 4.36 11.43
N LYS A 307 39.03 3.94 10.25
CA LYS A 307 40.26 4.47 9.64
C LYS A 307 40.16 5.95 9.28
N GLY A 308 38.95 6.49 9.11
CA GLY A 308 38.74 7.92 8.85
C GLY A 308 39.22 8.82 9.99
N CYS A 309 39.31 8.31 11.21
CA CYS A 309 39.73 9.10 12.38
C CYS A 309 40.89 8.48 13.18
N HIS A 310 41.15 7.17 13.05
CA HIS A 310 42.21 6.49 13.80
C HIS A 310 43.37 6.05 12.89
N SER A 311 44.58 6.49 13.25
CA SER A 311 45.82 5.96 12.69
C SER A 311 46.25 4.73 13.49
N PHE A 312 46.21 3.55 12.87
CA PHE A 312 46.56 2.29 13.52
C PHE A 312 48.05 2.00 13.31
N SER A 313 48.83 1.94 14.40
CA SER A 313 50.29 1.71 14.39
C SER A 313 50.69 0.28 14.80
N VAL A 314 49.72 -0.58 15.10
CA VAL A 314 49.94 -1.97 15.56
C VAL A 314 49.20 -2.97 14.67
N SER A 315 49.93 -3.97 14.18
CA SER A 315 49.42 -5.02 13.29
C SER A 315 48.58 -6.05 14.05
N HIS A 316 47.25 -5.90 14.03
CA HIS A 316 46.30 -6.89 14.55
C HIS A 316 45.30 -7.29 13.44
N PRO A 317 44.71 -8.50 13.49
CA PRO A 317 44.07 -9.14 12.35
C PRO A 317 42.70 -8.51 12.02
N VAL A 318 42.70 -7.39 11.29
CA VAL A 318 41.50 -6.71 10.79
C VAL A 318 41.42 -6.88 9.27
N GLY A 319 40.24 -7.28 8.78
CA GLY A 319 40.01 -7.58 7.37
C GLY A 319 40.47 -8.99 6.95
N MET A 320 40.81 -9.84 7.91
CA MET A 320 41.18 -11.25 7.69
C MET A 320 40.03 -12.17 8.12
N ARG A 321 39.94 -13.35 7.49
CA ARG A 321 38.98 -14.39 7.90
C ARG A 321 39.51 -15.16 9.11
N ALA A 322 38.65 -15.39 10.09
CA ALA A 322 38.95 -16.24 11.24
C ALA A 322 38.75 -17.72 10.88
N GLU A 323 39.58 -18.25 9.98
CA GLU A 323 39.47 -19.63 9.46
C GLU A 323 40.87 -20.21 9.23
N GLY A 324 41.14 -21.40 9.75
CA GLY A 324 42.42 -22.11 9.61
C GLY A 324 42.51 -23.35 10.51
N GLU A 325 43.59 -24.12 10.39
CA GLU A 325 43.78 -25.41 11.09
C GLU A 325 43.65 -25.30 12.63
N HIS A 326 44.07 -24.17 13.21
CA HIS A 326 43.96 -23.85 14.63
C HIS A 326 43.15 -22.57 14.90
N VAL A 327 42.38 -22.11 13.91
CA VAL A 327 41.65 -20.83 13.97
C VAL A 327 40.21 -21.04 13.52
N ARG A 328 39.26 -20.68 14.39
CA ARG A 328 37.82 -20.74 14.13
C ARG A 328 37.17 -19.38 14.16
N THR A 329 36.05 -19.25 13.46
CA THR A 329 35.23 -18.05 13.53
C THR A 329 34.51 -18.01 14.89
N PRO A 330 34.63 -16.91 15.65
CA PRO A 330 34.03 -16.81 16.97
C PRO A 330 32.51 -16.70 16.85
N THR A 331 31.77 -17.47 17.66
CA THR A 331 30.30 -17.45 17.66
C THR A 331 29.72 -16.33 18.51
N ASP A 332 30.51 -15.76 19.41
CA ASP A 332 30.11 -14.77 20.41
C ASP A 332 30.69 -13.37 20.16
N LEU A 333 31.42 -13.19 19.05
CA LEU A 333 31.94 -11.90 18.61
C LEU A 333 31.41 -11.56 17.21
N PRO A 334 31.10 -10.29 16.94
CA PRO A 334 30.55 -9.91 15.65
C PRO A 334 31.62 -9.99 14.56
N THR A 335 31.32 -10.69 13.47
CA THR A 335 32.09 -10.67 12.22
C THR A 335 31.18 -10.21 11.08
N ILE A 336 31.77 -9.77 9.96
CA ILE A 336 31.00 -9.53 8.72
C ILE A 336 31.04 -10.77 7.83
N ASP A 337 30.38 -10.71 6.67
CA ASP A 337 30.23 -11.81 5.71
C ASP A 337 31.48 -12.70 5.58
N ASN A 338 31.27 -14.01 5.64
CA ASN A 338 32.32 -15.04 5.58
C ASN A 338 33.35 -14.97 6.73
N GLY A 339 32.94 -14.58 7.95
CA GLY A 339 33.77 -14.67 9.15
C GLY A 339 34.94 -13.68 9.19
N ILE A 340 34.82 -12.57 8.46
CA ILE A 340 35.88 -11.55 8.41
C ILE A 340 35.88 -10.76 9.72
N ILE A 341 37.04 -10.73 10.36
CA ILE A 341 37.32 -9.97 11.59
C ILE A 341 37.40 -8.48 11.24
N THR A 342 36.79 -7.64 12.06
CA THR A 342 36.71 -6.19 11.89
C THR A 342 37.17 -5.48 13.16
N CYS A 343 37.29 -4.15 13.13
CA CYS A 343 37.55 -3.38 14.36
C CYS A 343 36.46 -3.63 15.41
N THR A 344 35.21 -3.76 14.95
CA THR A 344 34.05 -3.98 15.84
C THR A 344 33.93 -5.39 16.39
N SER A 345 34.72 -6.35 15.88
CA SER A 345 34.79 -7.71 16.41
C SER A 345 35.35 -7.73 17.82
N CYS A 346 36.35 -6.89 18.10
CA CYS A 346 36.98 -6.80 19.41
C CYS A 346 36.58 -5.53 20.16
N HIS A 347 36.22 -4.44 19.47
CA HIS A 347 35.83 -3.18 20.08
C HIS A 347 34.32 -2.92 19.98
N ASP A 348 33.73 -2.31 21.01
CA ASP A 348 32.38 -1.78 20.98
C ASP A 348 32.39 -0.27 20.72
N PRO A 349 32.10 0.19 19.49
CA PRO A 349 32.09 1.62 19.18
C PRO A 349 30.98 2.36 19.92
N HIS A 350 29.97 1.66 20.47
CA HIS A 350 28.93 2.26 21.31
C HIS A 350 29.33 2.33 22.79
N GLY A 351 30.58 2.04 23.16
CA GLY A 351 31.03 2.08 24.54
C GLY A 351 31.11 0.69 25.18
N SER A 352 32.07 0.54 26.11
CA SER A 352 32.31 -0.72 26.82
C SER A 352 32.53 -0.49 28.32
N LYS A 353 32.40 -1.58 29.08
CA LYS A 353 32.83 -1.67 30.47
C LYS A 353 34.34 -1.88 30.61
N ASN A 354 35.02 -2.28 29.55
CA ASN A 354 36.46 -2.55 29.55
C ASN A 354 37.26 -1.40 28.90
N PRO A 355 38.52 -1.18 29.31
CA PRO A 355 39.42 -0.22 28.67
C PRO A 355 39.52 -0.42 27.16
N PHE A 356 39.86 0.65 26.43
CA PHE A 356 40.01 0.65 24.97
C PHE A 356 38.75 0.20 24.22
N LEU A 357 37.58 0.33 24.85
CA LEU A 357 36.29 -0.10 24.29
C LEU A 357 36.22 -1.60 24.00
N ALA A 358 37.04 -2.43 24.65
CA ALA A 358 37.12 -3.85 24.34
C ALA A 358 35.83 -4.59 24.73
N ARG A 359 35.33 -5.48 23.87
CA ARG A 359 34.15 -6.34 24.18
C ARG A 359 34.47 -7.35 25.28
N ILE A 360 35.72 -7.81 25.32
CA ILE A 360 36.26 -8.76 26.29
C ILE A 360 37.59 -8.19 26.78
N ASP A 361 37.98 -8.48 28.03
CA ASP A 361 39.32 -8.16 28.52
C ASP A 361 40.38 -8.87 27.64
N PHE A 362 41.41 -8.13 27.24
CA PHE A 362 42.48 -8.63 26.36
C PHE A 362 43.43 -9.62 27.07
N LYS A 363 43.23 -9.91 28.35
CA LYS A 363 43.99 -10.90 29.13
C LYS A 363 43.60 -12.33 28.72
N ALA A 364 44.23 -12.85 27.66
CA ALA A 364 44.15 -14.21 27.10
C ALA A 364 42.76 -14.68 26.58
N ASP A 365 41.67 -14.30 27.24
CA ASP A 365 40.31 -14.76 26.95
C ASP A 365 39.83 -14.39 25.54
N LEU A 366 40.30 -13.26 24.98
CA LEU A 366 39.93 -12.85 23.64
C LEU A 366 40.56 -13.72 22.55
N CYS A 367 41.85 -14.07 22.70
CA CYS A 367 42.56 -14.84 21.69
C CYS A 367 41.97 -16.24 21.51
N LEU A 368 41.52 -16.83 22.62
CA LEU A 368 40.88 -18.15 22.66
C LEU A 368 39.46 -18.19 22.06
N LYS A 369 38.90 -17.03 21.68
CA LYS A 369 37.65 -16.99 20.91
C LYS A 369 37.83 -17.53 19.50
N CYS A 370 39.00 -17.30 18.92
CA CYS A 370 39.34 -17.76 17.58
C CYS A 370 40.41 -18.84 17.58
N HIS A 371 41.40 -18.77 18.46
CA HIS A 371 42.50 -19.74 18.51
C HIS A 371 42.19 -20.88 19.49
N ASP A 372 42.58 -22.10 19.13
CA ASP A 372 42.58 -23.19 20.10
C ASP A 372 43.71 -23.00 21.14
N ASN A 373 43.61 -23.73 22.26
CA ASN A 373 44.61 -23.66 23.32
C ASN A 373 45.90 -24.45 22.99
N THR A 374 46.01 -25.00 21.77
CA THR A 374 47.19 -25.77 21.34
C THR A 374 48.30 -24.86 20.84
N ILE A 375 47.98 -23.63 20.41
CA ILE A 375 48.96 -22.64 19.92
C ILE A 375 49.75 -21.94 21.05
N TYR A 376 49.31 -22.04 22.32
CA TYR A 376 49.95 -21.38 23.47
C TYR A 376 50.71 -22.33 24.40
N ARG A 377 50.82 -23.62 24.03
CA ARG A 377 51.79 -24.51 24.68
C ARG A 377 53.18 -24.16 24.16
N ARG A 378 54.02 -23.60 25.03
CA ARG A 378 55.47 -23.50 24.79
C ARG A 378 56.07 -24.85 24.49
#